data_AF-A0A0M1P381-F1
#
_entry.id   AF-A0A0M1P381-F1
#
_cell.length_a   1.000
_cell.length_b   1.000
_cell.length_c   1.000
_cell.angle_alpha   90.00
_cell.angle_beta   90.00
_cell.angle_gamma   90.00
#
_symmetry.space_group_name_H-M   'P 1'
#
loop_
_entity.id
_entity.type
_entity.pdbx_description
1 polymer ?
#
loop_
_entity_poly.entity_id
_entity_poly.type
_entity_poly.pdbx_seq_one_letter_code
_entity_poly.pdbx_strand_id
1 'polypeptide(L)'
;MNANGFQRYIIAATNLAEAEQIAQDNGLRRREWTYAYCGYPTRQLKDGLRVDSEDRLLGDFKPEERWLLTAHLDKGRTHDV
;
A
#
# COMPACT_ATOMS: atom_id res chain seq x y z
N MET A 1 -0.54 -3.25 19.13
CA MET A 1 0.69 -2.44 19.32
C MET A 1 1.41 -2.41 17.97
N ASN A 2 1.47 -1.31 17.23
CA ASN A 2 2.28 -0.10 17.48
C ASN A 2 1.47 1.19 17.72
N ALA A 3 1.92 1.99 18.68
CA ALA A 3 1.26 3.18 19.23
C ALA A 3 1.55 4.48 18.45
N ASN A 4 1.25 4.51 17.15
CA ASN A 4 1.18 5.74 16.37
C ASN A 4 0.21 5.51 15.21
N GLY A 5 -1.09 5.56 15.49
CA GLY A 5 -2.21 5.28 14.57
C GLY A 5 -2.34 6.24 13.38
N PHE A 6 -1.24 6.70 12.80
CA PHE A 6 -1.25 7.30 11.48
C PHE A 6 -1.39 6.21 10.44
N GLN A 7 -2.63 6.07 10.02
CA GLN A 7 -3.11 5.35 8.85
C GLN A 7 -2.32 5.82 7.62
N ARG A 8 -1.43 4.97 7.08
CA ARG A 8 -0.60 5.34 5.91
C ARG A 8 -1.12 4.72 4.62
N TYR A 9 -1.15 5.53 3.57
CA TYR A 9 -1.34 5.10 2.19
C TYR A 9 -0.07 4.40 1.68
N ILE A 10 -0.23 3.40 0.83
CA ILE A 10 0.89 2.78 0.12
C ILE A 10 0.78 3.20 -1.33
N ILE A 11 1.83 3.84 -1.83
CA ILE A 11 1.86 4.41 -3.18
C ILE A 11 2.82 3.61 -4.05
N ALA A 12 2.28 2.97 -5.07
CA ALA A 12 3.02 2.31 -6.13
C ALA A 12 3.49 3.32 -7.17
N ALA A 13 4.80 3.39 -7.39
CA ALA A 13 5.36 4.11 -8.53
C ALA A 13 6.70 3.52 -8.97
N THR A 14 7.18 3.93 -10.15
CA THR A 14 8.48 3.46 -10.68
C THR A 14 9.65 4.20 -10.04
N ASN A 15 9.41 5.38 -9.49
CA ASN A 15 10.40 6.20 -8.83
C ASN A 15 9.75 7.05 -7.71
N LEU A 16 10.58 7.63 -6.84
CA LEU A 16 10.11 8.42 -5.70
C LEU A 16 9.40 9.70 -6.13
N ALA A 17 9.83 10.34 -7.24
CA ALA A 17 9.22 11.59 -7.70
C ALA A 17 7.77 11.38 -8.15
N GLU A 18 7.49 10.28 -8.86
CA GLU A 18 6.12 9.87 -9.20
C GLU A 18 5.29 9.58 -7.94
N ALA A 19 5.86 8.88 -6.95
CA ALA A 19 5.14 8.61 -5.70
C ALA A 19 4.84 9.90 -4.92
N GLU A 20 5.74 10.87 -4.94
CA GLU A 20 5.52 12.20 -4.36
C GLU A 20 4.42 12.97 -5.09
N GLN A 21 4.37 12.89 -6.42
CA GLN A 21 3.31 13.51 -7.20
C GLN A 21 1.95 12.90 -6.87
N ILE A 22 1.83 11.57 -6.86
CA ILE A 22 0.58 10.87 -6.49
C ILE A 22 0.16 11.25 -5.07
N ALA A 23 1.11 11.37 -4.13
CA ALA A 23 0.81 11.82 -2.78
C ALA A 23 0.25 13.24 -2.75
N GLN A 24 0.86 14.17 -3.50
CA GLN A 24 0.41 15.56 -3.59
C GLN A 24 -0.99 15.66 -4.22
N ASP A 25 -1.24 14.91 -5.30
CA ASP A 25 -2.53 14.88 -6.00
C ASP A 25 -3.67 14.37 -5.09
N ASN A 26 -3.32 13.52 -4.11
CA ASN A 26 -4.25 13.01 -3.10
C ASN A 26 -4.24 13.83 -1.79
N GLY A 27 -3.53 14.97 -1.75
CA GLY A 27 -3.46 15.84 -0.57
C GLY A 27 -2.71 15.25 0.62
N LEU A 28 -1.87 14.24 0.42
CA LEU A 28 -1.18 13.48 1.47
C LEU A 28 0.14 14.14 1.89
N ARG A 29 0.36 14.25 3.20
CA ARG A 29 1.62 14.70 3.79
C ARG A 29 2.61 13.53 3.88
N ARG A 30 3.91 13.84 3.95
CA ARG A 30 4.99 12.83 3.96
C ARG A 30 4.85 11.72 5.01
N ARG A 31 4.21 11.98 6.15
CA ARG A 31 3.99 11.00 7.23
C ARG A 31 2.77 10.08 7.01
N GLU A 32 1.94 10.41 6.03
CA GLU A 32 0.66 9.77 5.72
C GLU A 32 0.77 8.76 4.58
N TRP A 33 1.95 8.60 3.97
CA TRP A 33 2.14 7.62 2.90
C TRP A 33 3.50 6.93 2.99
N THR A 34 3.60 5.79 2.34
CA THR A 34 4.83 5.01 2.19
C THR A 34 4.99 4.65 0.71
N TYR A 35 6.21 4.82 0.22
CA TYR A 35 6.57 4.46 -1.14
C TYR A 35 6.72 2.95 -1.26
N ALA A 36 5.99 2.33 -2.20
CA ALA A 36 6.24 0.99 -2.69
C ALA A 36 6.82 1.08 -4.09
N TYR A 37 8.05 0.59 -4.25
CA TYR A 37 8.71 0.53 -5.55
C TYR A 37 8.04 -0.56 -6.41
N CYS A 38 7.35 -0.16 -7.48
CA CYS A 38 6.77 -1.07 -8.46
C CYS A 38 7.78 -1.30 -9.58
N GLY A 39 8.31 -2.52 -9.66
CA GLY A 39 9.29 -2.93 -10.65
C GLY A 39 9.54 -4.43 -10.66
N TYR A 40 9.93 -4.96 -11.82
CA TYR A 40 10.24 -6.38 -11.98
C TYR A 40 11.67 -6.68 -11.49
N PRO A 41 11.92 -7.77 -10.74
CA PRO A 41 10.96 -8.64 -10.09
C PRO A 41 10.63 -8.15 -8.68
N THR A 42 9.39 -8.39 -8.28
CA THR A 42 8.70 -8.14 -7.00
C THR A 42 9.36 -8.71 -5.73
N ARG A 43 10.66 -8.98 -5.73
CA ARG A 43 11.46 -9.41 -4.56
C ARG A 43 11.56 -8.36 -3.45
N GLN A 44 11.05 -7.14 -3.68
CA GLN A 44 11.19 -5.99 -2.77
C GLN A 44 9.87 -5.41 -2.26
N LEU A 45 8.71 -6.03 -2.56
CA LEU A 45 7.57 -5.83 -1.68
C LEU A 45 7.97 -6.42 -0.33
N LYS A 46 8.60 -5.59 0.51
CA LYS A 46 9.10 -5.99 1.82
C LYS A 46 7.94 -6.64 2.55
N ASP A 47 8.14 -7.86 3.04
CA ASP A 47 7.17 -8.72 3.75
C ASP A 47 6.46 -8.07 4.97
N GLY A 48 6.69 -6.77 5.24
CA GLY A 48 6.06 -5.99 6.29
C GLY A 48 5.11 -4.86 5.81
N LEU A 49 4.95 -4.63 4.50
CA LEU A 49 3.96 -3.67 4.00
C LEU A 49 2.59 -4.33 3.97
N ARG A 50 1.64 -3.78 4.71
CA ARG A 50 0.25 -4.21 4.78
C ARG A 50 -0.64 -2.97 4.78
N VAL A 51 -1.71 -2.99 4.00
CA VAL A 51 -2.74 -1.95 4.04
C VAL A 51 -3.88 -2.33 4.98
N ASP A 52 -4.49 -1.34 5.62
CA ASP A 52 -5.69 -1.57 6.44
C ASP A 52 -6.98 -1.64 5.59
N SER A 53 -6.97 -1.08 4.37
CA SER A 53 -8.07 -1.14 3.39
C SER A 53 -7.51 -1.05 1.96
N GLU A 54 -8.24 -1.59 1.00
CA GLU A 54 -7.94 -1.46 -0.44
C GLU A 54 -7.88 0.00 -0.90
N ASP A 55 -8.69 0.90 -0.31
CA ASP A 55 -8.73 2.33 -0.64
C ASP A 55 -7.43 3.08 -0.34
N ARG A 56 -6.48 2.42 0.35
CA ARG A 56 -5.18 3.01 0.71
C ARG A 56 -4.08 2.67 -0.25
N LEU A 57 -4.39 1.90 -1.30
CA LEU A 57 -3.49 1.61 -2.40
C LEU A 57 -3.68 2.66 -3.48
N LEU A 58 -2.64 3.47 -3.71
CA LEU A 58 -2.63 4.47 -4.79
C LEU A 58 -1.54 4.14 -5.80
N GLY A 59 -1.80 4.43 -7.08
CA GLY A 59 -0.85 4.21 -8.17
C GLY A 59 -0.95 2.83 -8.83
N ASP A 60 0.10 2.50 -9.59
CA ASP A 60 0.09 1.44 -10.60
C ASP A 60 0.48 0.05 -10.06
N PHE A 61 -0.13 -0.37 -8.96
CA PHE A 61 0.03 -1.74 -8.48
C PHE A 61 -0.53 -2.73 -9.49
N LYS A 62 0.27 -3.74 -9.85
CA LYS A 62 -0.21 -4.91 -10.60
C LYS A 62 -1.21 -5.72 -9.75
N PRO A 63 -2.12 -6.47 -10.37
CA PRO A 63 -3.09 -7.29 -9.64
C PRO A 63 -2.45 -8.21 -8.58
N GLU A 64 -1.30 -8.81 -8.88
CA GLU A 64 -0.57 -9.69 -7.96
C GLU A 64 0.00 -8.93 -6.76
N GLU A 65 0.50 -7.71 -6.98
CA GLU A 65 1.02 -6.84 -5.93
C GLU A 65 -0.09 -6.34 -5.01
N ARG A 66 -1.24 -5.97 -5.58
CA ARG A 66 -2.45 -5.63 -4.82
C ARG A 66 -2.88 -6.79 -3.95
N TRP A 67 -2.96 -8.00 -4.52
CA TRP A 67 -3.34 -9.21 -3.80
C TRP A 67 -2.39 -9.49 -2.63
N LEU A 68 -1.08 -9.38 -2.81
CA LEU A 68 -0.11 -9.55 -1.72
C LEU A 68 -0.31 -8.55 -0.58
N LEU A 69 -0.67 -7.30 -0.91
CA LEU A 69 -0.89 -6.24 0.06
C LEU A 69 -2.24 -6.34 0.79
N THR A 70 -3.25 -6.97 0.19
CA THR A 70 -4.62 -7.06 0.72
C THR A 70 -5.01 -8.46 1.20
N ALA A 71 -4.20 -9.49 0.96
CA ALA A 71 -4.50 -10.88 1.31
C ALA A 71 -4.81 -11.11 2.80
N HIS A 72 -4.33 -10.25 3.71
CA HIS A 72 -4.68 -10.35 5.14
C HIS A 72 -6.05 -9.73 5.47
N LEU A 73 -6.58 -8.84 4.63
CA LEU A 73 -7.92 -8.26 4.78
C LEU A 73 -9.00 -9.30 4.49
N ASP A 74 -8.75 -10.20 3.53
CA ASP A 74 -9.69 -11.24 3.12
C ASP A 74 -9.93 -12.30 4.23
N LYS A 75 -8.96 -12.48 5.14
CA LYS A 75 -9.04 -13.44 6.25
C LYS A 75 -10.07 -13.11 7.34
N GLY A 76 -10.78 -11.98 7.24
CA GLY A 76 -11.87 -11.58 8.13
C GLY A 76 -13.27 -11.92 7.63
N ARG A 77 -13.43 -12.47 6.42
CA ARG A 77 -14.73 -12.96 5.95
C ARG A 77 -14.98 -14.34 6.55
N THR A 78 -15.27 -14.35 7.85
CA THR A 78 -15.89 -15.50 8.51
C THR A 78 -17.12 -15.83 7.67
N HIS A 79 -17.07 -16.95 6.94
CA HIS A 79 -18.29 -17.66 6.59
C HIS A 79 -18.93 -18.02 7.94
N ASP A 80 -19.83 -17.17 8.39
CA ASP A 80 -20.86 -17.56 9.35
C ASP A 80 -21.73 -18.57 8.59
N VAL A 81 -21.44 -19.85 8.82
CA VAL A 81 -22.24 -21.01 8.38
C VAL A 81 -22.87 -21.65 9.61
#